data_AF-L2GP32-F1
#
_entry.id   AF-L2GP32-F1
#
_cell.length_a   1.000
_cell.length_b   1.000
_cell.length_c   1.000
_cell.angle_alpha   90.00
_cell.angle_beta   90.00
_cell.angle_gamma   90.00
#
_symmetry.space_group_name_H-M   'P 1'
#
loop_
_entity.id
_entity.type
_entity.pdbx_description
1 polymer ?
#
loop_
_entity_poly.entity_id
_entity_poly.type
_entity_poly.pdbx_seq_one_letter_code
_entity_poly.pdbx_strand_id
1 'polypeptide(L)'
;MLLYILLDLNKPAWKAHQEDPLNNLQVFVNACILSDQSNTVKIINSKTVIFNSEVHKDFSSVFEYLNSKDDFERLKVTPKDLGFALMDFPTTVLIFEMTDESNEKIKNSQYLEYLKCMFVAQHRKIPIHGFSLHRNILVRMCCEGSGGIFLESCSFSDMFQLLGNRTKKKDAYQIKCACCNNFVTLGLVCPVCLLVYCKFMPVCKKCKTKFTFIN
;
A
#
# COMPACT_ATOMS: atom_id res chain seq x y z
N MET A 1 -0.71 -9.72 -18.47
CA MET A 1 -0.48 -8.69 -17.40
C MET A 1 -0.05 -9.38 -16.12
N LEU A 2 0.99 -8.91 -15.44
CA LEU A 2 1.39 -9.44 -14.12
C LEU A 2 0.83 -8.55 -13.00
N LEU A 3 -0.14 -9.07 -12.25
CA LEU A 3 -0.80 -8.40 -11.13
C LEU A 3 -0.32 -8.98 -9.80
N TYR A 4 0.23 -8.12 -8.94
CA TYR A 4 0.52 -8.47 -7.55
C TYR A 4 -0.57 -7.96 -6.63
N ILE A 5 -1.04 -8.82 -5.72
CA ILE A 5 -2.03 -8.47 -4.70
C ILE A 5 -1.40 -8.66 -3.32
N LEU A 6 -1.26 -7.57 -2.56
CA LEU A 6 -0.81 -7.60 -1.19
C LEU A 6 -2.03 -7.73 -0.29
N LEU A 7 -2.20 -8.89 0.32
CA LEU A 7 -3.41 -9.22 1.05
C LEU A 7 -3.17 -9.18 2.55
N ASP A 8 -3.90 -8.33 3.27
CA ASP A 8 -3.95 -8.35 4.73
C ASP A 8 -4.77 -9.55 5.20
N LEU A 9 -4.15 -10.48 5.93
CA LEU A 9 -4.79 -11.74 6.34
C LEU A 9 -5.23 -11.74 7.81
N ASN A 10 -5.36 -10.57 8.44
CA ASN A 10 -5.78 -10.48 9.83
C ASN A 10 -7.27 -10.81 10.05
N LYS A 11 -7.58 -12.08 10.34
CA LYS A 11 -8.95 -12.65 10.53
C LYS A 11 -9.99 -11.79 11.26
N PRO A 12 -9.71 -11.13 12.41
CA PRO A 12 -10.69 -10.27 13.09
C PRO A 12 -11.21 -9.10 12.24
N ALA A 13 -10.38 -8.51 11.36
CA ALA A 13 -10.81 -7.43 10.48
C ALA A 13 -11.79 -7.92 9.40
N TRP A 14 -11.62 -9.17 8.94
CA TRP A 14 -12.47 -9.78 7.91
C TRP A 14 -13.84 -10.19 8.44
N LYS A 15 -13.90 -10.67 9.70
CA LYS A 15 -15.16 -11.07 10.35
C LYS A 15 -16.08 -9.91 10.73
N ALA A 16 -15.56 -8.68 10.75
CA ALA A 16 -16.35 -7.49 11.08
C ALA A 16 -17.30 -7.05 9.95
N HIS A 17 -17.18 -7.63 8.75
CA HIS A 17 -17.98 -7.27 7.59
C HIS A 17 -19.16 -8.21 7.34
N GLN A 18 -20.26 -7.64 6.82
CA GLN A 18 -21.44 -8.38 6.37
C GLN A 18 -21.20 -9.09 5.03
N GLU A 19 -20.39 -8.52 4.15
CA GLU A 19 -19.94 -9.17 2.91
C GLU A 19 -18.65 -9.95 3.15
N ASP A 20 -18.41 -11.01 2.39
CA ASP A 20 -17.14 -11.75 2.40
C ASP A 20 -16.17 -11.14 1.37
N PRO A 21 -15.25 -10.25 1.78
CA PRO A 21 -14.31 -9.63 0.85
C PRO A 21 -13.38 -10.64 0.18
N LEU A 22 -13.23 -11.86 0.71
CA LEU A 22 -12.32 -12.86 0.14
C LEU A 22 -12.96 -13.51 -1.08
N ASN A 23 -14.26 -13.76 -1.00
CA ASN A 23 -15.05 -14.19 -2.14
C ASN A 23 -15.05 -13.12 -3.25
N ASN A 24 -15.24 -11.85 -2.90
CA ASN A 24 -15.15 -10.75 -3.87
C ASN A 24 -13.77 -10.69 -4.54
N LEU A 25 -12.69 -10.86 -3.76
CA LEU A 25 -11.33 -10.92 -4.28
C LEU A 25 -11.13 -12.13 -5.20
N GLN A 26 -11.65 -13.30 -4.85
CA GLN A 26 -11.55 -14.50 -5.68
C GLN A 26 -12.25 -14.30 -7.03
N VAL A 27 -13.46 -13.73 -7.03
CA VAL A 27 -14.18 -13.40 -8.27
C VAL A 27 -13.40 -12.39 -9.11
N PHE A 28 -12.82 -11.37 -8.47
CA PHE A 28 -11.97 -10.38 -9.15
C PHE A 28 -10.73 -11.01 -9.79
N VAL A 29 -10.03 -11.89 -9.07
CA VAL A 29 -8.84 -12.60 -9.60
C VAL A 29 -9.23 -13.49 -10.78
N ASN A 30 -10.34 -14.22 -10.67
CA ASN A 30 -10.85 -15.04 -11.76
C ASN A 30 -11.20 -14.18 -12.99
N ALA A 31 -11.85 -13.03 -12.78
CA ALA A 31 -12.15 -12.10 -13.86
C ALA A 31 -10.87 -11.56 -14.53
N CYS A 32 -9.82 -11.24 -13.76
CA CYS A 32 -8.52 -10.83 -14.31
C CYS A 32 -7.92 -11.92 -15.20
N ILE A 33 -7.87 -13.16 -14.71
CA ILE A 33 -7.28 -14.29 -15.43
C ILE A 33 -8.08 -14.60 -16.71
N LEU A 34 -9.42 -14.51 -16.65
CA LEU A 34 -10.29 -14.76 -17.81
C LEU A 34 -10.28 -13.63 -18.84
N SER A 35 -9.87 -12.42 -18.46
CA SER A 35 -9.85 -11.27 -19.38
C SER A 35 -8.76 -11.40 -20.46
N ASP A 36 -7.62 -12.02 -20.14
CA ASP A 36 -6.55 -12.32 -21.08
C ASP A 36 -5.73 -13.52 -20.57
N GLN A 37 -5.41 -14.47 -21.45
CA GLN A 37 -4.64 -15.67 -21.13
C GLN A 37 -3.20 -15.36 -20.70
N SER A 38 -2.67 -14.19 -21.05
CA SER A 38 -1.35 -13.73 -20.59
C SER A 38 -1.37 -13.17 -19.16
N ASN A 39 -2.54 -13.11 -18.51
CA ASN A 39 -2.68 -12.55 -17.18
C ASN A 39 -2.24 -13.54 -16.12
N THR A 40 -1.33 -13.08 -15.28
CA THR A 40 -0.82 -13.81 -14.12
C THR A 40 -1.07 -12.99 -12.88
N VAL A 41 -1.58 -13.65 -11.84
CA VAL A 41 -1.92 -13.03 -10.57
C VAL A 41 -1.15 -13.73 -9.46
N LYS A 42 -0.42 -12.94 -8.67
CA LYS A 42 0.31 -13.41 -7.50
C LYS A 42 -0.21 -12.71 -6.25
N ILE A 43 -0.62 -13.47 -5.23
CA ILE A 43 -1.02 -12.94 -3.93
C ILE A 43 0.14 -13.11 -2.96
N ILE A 44 0.50 -12.03 -2.26
CA ILE A 44 1.62 -12.01 -1.33
C ILE A 44 1.21 -11.52 0.05
N ASN A 45 1.90 -12.05 1.06
CA ASN A 45 1.89 -11.56 2.43
C ASN A 45 3.21 -11.96 3.10
N SER A 46 3.72 -11.16 4.03
CA SER A 46 4.94 -11.49 4.78
C SER A 46 6.15 -11.84 3.88
N LYS A 47 6.27 -11.22 2.71
CA LYS A 47 7.27 -11.44 1.66
C LYS A 47 7.29 -12.87 1.10
N THR A 48 6.15 -13.54 1.15
CA THR A 48 5.95 -14.87 0.58
C THR A 48 4.79 -14.84 -0.41
N VAL A 49 4.92 -15.60 -1.50
CA VAL A 49 3.82 -15.79 -2.46
C VAL A 49 2.93 -16.90 -1.92
N ILE A 50 1.69 -16.53 -1.60
CA ILE A 50 0.69 -17.46 -1.05
C ILE A 50 -0.12 -18.12 -2.17
N PHE A 51 -0.32 -17.38 -3.26
CA PHE A 51 -1.05 -17.85 -4.42
C PHE A 51 -0.34 -17.38 -5.68
N ASN A 52 -0.24 -18.28 -6.66
CA ASN A 52 0.18 -17.98 -8.01
C ASN A 52 -0.82 -18.64 -8.97
N SER A 53 -1.44 -17.84 -9.83
CA SER A 53 -2.42 -18.31 -10.80
C SER A 53 -1.87 -19.32 -11.81
N GLU A 54 -0.54 -19.35 -12.02
CA GLU A 54 0.10 -20.33 -12.91
C GLU A 54 0.07 -21.75 -12.33
N VAL A 55 0.07 -21.85 -10.99
CA VAL A 55 0.17 -23.12 -10.25
C VAL A 55 -1.18 -23.52 -9.67
N HIS A 56 -1.92 -22.55 -9.14
CA HIS A 56 -3.16 -22.76 -8.41
C HIS A 56 -4.34 -22.17 -9.17
N LYS A 57 -5.40 -22.97 -9.33
CA LYS A 57 -6.68 -22.52 -9.90
C LYS A 57 -7.64 -21.95 -8.85
N ASP A 58 -7.50 -22.41 -7.61
CA ASP A 58 -8.38 -22.05 -6.50
C ASP A 58 -7.59 -21.44 -5.33
N PHE A 59 -8.28 -20.70 -4.46
CA PHE A 59 -7.70 -20.04 -3.29
C PHE A 59 -7.37 -21.00 -2.13
N SER A 60 -7.39 -22.32 -2.34
CA SER A 60 -7.07 -23.33 -1.33
C SER A 60 -5.74 -23.06 -0.62
N SER A 61 -4.71 -22.62 -1.37
CA SER A 61 -3.40 -22.26 -0.80
C SER A 61 -3.46 -21.05 0.15
N VAL A 62 -4.38 -20.11 -0.10
CA VAL A 62 -4.62 -18.96 0.78
C VAL A 62 -5.26 -19.40 2.09
N PHE A 63 -6.24 -20.31 2.03
CA PHE A 63 -6.87 -20.89 3.21
C PHE A 63 -5.91 -21.76 4.02
N GLU A 64 -5.07 -22.57 3.37
CA GLU A 64 -4.02 -23.35 4.03
C GLU A 64 -3.03 -22.43 4.76
N TYR A 65 -2.57 -21.38 4.10
CA TYR A 65 -1.66 -20.39 4.70
C TYR A 65 -2.31 -19.69 5.91
N LEU A 66 -3.59 -19.33 5.80
CA LEU A 66 -4.39 -18.76 6.90
C LEU A 66 -4.56 -19.69 8.11
N ASN A 67 -4.55 -21.00 7.90
CA ASN A 67 -4.70 -22.00 8.96
C ASN A 67 -3.35 -22.42 9.55
N SER A 68 -2.26 -22.26 8.81
CA SER A 68 -0.90 -22.61 9.26
C SER A 68 -0.27 -21.63 10.25
N LYS A 69 -0.79 -20.39 10.35
CA LYS A 69 -0.22 -19.34 11.20
C LYS A 69 -1.20 -18.90 12.30
N ASP A 70 -0.77 -19.10 13.55
CA ASP A 70 -1.50 -18.65 14.75
C ASP A 70 -1.21 -17.17 15.11
N ASP A 71 -0.11 -16.60 14.61
CA ASP A 71 0.28 -15.20 14.85
C ASP A 71 -0.43 -14.23 13.89
N PHE A 72 -1.68 -13.88 14.19
CA PHE A 72 -2.50 -12.99 13.36
C PHE A 72 -1.97 -11.54 13.25
N GLU A 73 -1.19 -11.05 14.22
CA GLU A 73 -0.60 -9.70 14.14
C GLU A 73 0.48 -9.57 13.06
N ARG A 74 1.14 -10.68 12.67
CA ARG A 74 2.19 -10.70 11.63
C ARG A 74 1.64 -10.77 10.21
N LEU A 75 0.32 -10.89 10.06
CA LEU A 75 -0.36 -11.06 8.77
C LEU A 75 -0.81 -9.74 8.12
N LYS A 76 -0.40 -8.60 8.68
CA LYS A 76 -0.65 -7.28 8.09
C LYS A 76 0.21 -7.01 6.87
N VAL A 77 -0.28 -6.19 5.96
CA VAL A 77 0.51 -5.71 4.81
C VAL A 77 1.53 -4.69 5.30
N THR A 78 2.78 -4.85 4.88
CA THR A 78 3.88 -3.94 5.23
C THR A 78 4.53 -3.33 3.97
N PRO A 79 5.25 -2.20 4.10
CA PRO A 79 6.03 -1.64 2.98
C PRO A 79 7.05 -2.63 2.40
N LYS A 80 7.49 -3.62 3.19
CA LYS A 80 8.45 -4.63 2.75
C LYS A 80 7.81 -5.65 1.80
N ASP A 81 6.52 -5.92 1.94
CA ASP A 81 5.75 -6.73 0.99
C ASP A 81 5.63 -6.00 -0.34
N LEU A 82 5.41 -4.68 -0.29
CA LEU A 82 5.40 -3.84 -1.48
C LEU A 82 6.78 -3.80 -2.16
N GLY A 83 7.84 -3.65 -1.37
CA GLY A 83 9.21 -3.77 -1.87
C GLY A 83 9.46 -5.12 -2.53
N PHE A 84 8.98 -6.22 -1.93
CA PHE A 84 9.09 -7.56 -2.50
C PHE A 84 8.35 -7.70 -3.83
N ALA A 85 7.11 -7.21 -3.92
CA ALA A 85 6.35 -7.21 -5.19
C ALA A 85 7.07 -6.44 -6.29
N LEU A 86 7.58 -5.24 -5.97
CA LEU A 86 8.23 -4.38 -6.95
C LEU A 86 9.54 -4.95 -7.52
N MET A 87 10.17 -5.93 -6.86
CA MET A 87 11.36 -6.61 -7.39
C MET A 87 11.07 -7.48 -8.60
N ASP A 88 9.83 -7.98 -8.75
CA ASP A 88 9.42 -8.81 -9.90
C ASP A 88 8.91 -7.97 -11.10
N PHE A 89 9.03 -6.64 -11.02
CA PHE A 89 8.58 -5.70 -12.05
C PHE A 89 7.14 -5.95 -12.54
N PRO A 90 6.14 -5.98 -11.63
CA PRO A 90 4.76 -6.24 -12.01
C PRO A 90 4.22 -5.14 -12.92
N THR A 91 3.21 -5.47 -13.72
CA THR A 91 2.48 -4.48 -14.49
C THR A 91 1.72 -3.54 -13.56
N THR A 92 1.11 -4.09 -12.51
CA THR A 92 0.29 -3.36 -11.55
C THR A 92 0.38 -4.02 -10.18
N VAL A 93 0.29 -3.22 -9.11
CA VAL A 93 0.21 -3.73 -7.73
C VAL A 93 -1.12 -3.30 -7.11
N LEU A 94 -1.77 -4.18 -6.38
CA LEU A 94 -2.98 -3.92 -5.60
C LEU A 94 -2.69 -4.17 -4.12
N ILE A 95 -2.94 -3.18 -3.28
CA ILE A 95 -2.84 -3.27 -1.82
C ILE A 95 -4.25 -3.49 -1.28
N PHE A 96 -4.44 -4.52 -0.46
CA PHE A 96 -5.70 -4.83 0.19
C PHE A 96 -5.47 -4.82 1.71
N GLU A 97 -5.76 -3.68 2.33
CA GLU A 97 -5.53 -3.42 3.75
C GLU A 97 -6.87 -3.39 4.49
N MET A 98 -7.01 -4.20 5.54
CA MET A 98 -8.26 -4.31 6.30
C MET A 98 -8.10 -3.87 7.76
N THR A 99 -6.87 -3.82 8.25
CA THR A 99 -6.58 -3.46 9.63
C THR A 99 -6.47 -1.96 9.88
N ASP A 100 -7.07 -1.51 10.98
CA ASP A 100 -6.79 -0.17 11.51
C ASP A 100 -5.43 -0.17 12.23
N GLU A 101 -4.46 0.55 11.69
CA GLU A 101 -3.26 0.93 12.42
C GLU A 101 -3.53 2.21 13.24
N SER A 102 -4.18 2.07 14.40
CA SER A 102 -4.42 3.19 15.33
C SER A 102 -3.14 3.76 15.97
N ASN A 103 -2.00 3.05 15.86
CA ASN A 103 -0.72 3.46 16.44
C ASN A 103 0.09 4.39 15.51
N GLU A 104 -0.02 5.71 15.68
CA GLU A 104 0.73 6.74 14.92
C GLU A 104 2.27 6.54 14.94
N LYS A 105 2.83 5.95 16.00
CA LYS A 105 4.28 5.69 16.09
C LYS A 105 4.77 4.69 15.04
N ILE A 106 3.97 3.68 14.68
CA ILE A 106 4.32 2.66 13.69
C ILE A 106 4.27 3.28 12.28
N LYS A 107 3.24 4.10 12.01
CA LYS A 107 3.09 4.86 10.75
C LYS A 107 4.30 5.75 10.44
N ASN A 108 4.85 6.43 11.45
CA ASN A 108 6.03 7.29 11.26
C ASN A 108 7.32 6.52 10.93
N SER A 109 7.46 5.28 11.41
CA SER A 109 8.59 4.42 11.06
C SER A 109 8.52 3.97 9.60
N GLN A 110 7.32 3.58 9.15
CA GLN A 110 7.07 3.05 7.81
C GLN A 110 6.99 4.12 6.71
N TYR A 111 6.78 5.40 7.06
CA TYR A 111 6.66 6.52 6.10
C TYR A 111 7.77 6.54 5.04
N LEU A 112 9.04 6.43 5.46
CA LEU A 112 10.16 6.45 4.52
C LEU A 112 10.20 5.21 3.63
N GLU A 113 9.77 4.06 4.12
CA GLU A 113 9.77 2.81 3.35
C GLU A 113 8.69 2.86 2.26
N TYR A 114 7.50 3.35 2.59
CA TYR A 114 6.43 3.62 1.64
C TYR A 114 6.85 4.63 0.58
N LEU A 115 7.47 5.75 0.97
CA LEU A 115 8.00 6.72 0.02
C LEU A 115 9.01 6.11 -0.95
N LYS A 116 9.95 5.29 -0.45
CA LYS A 116 10.93 4.60 -1.31
C LYS A 116 10.23 3.71 -2.34
N CYS A 117 9.26 2.91 -1.91
CA CYS A 117 8.49 2.04 -2.80
C CYS A 117 7.70 2.84 -3.84
N MET A 118 7.06 3.94 -3.42
CA MET A 118 6.34 4.86 -4.30
C MET A 118 7.27 5.46 -5.37
N PHE A 119 8.45 5.94 -5.00
CA PHE A 119 9.42 6.49 -5.97
C PHE A 119 9.90 5.44 -6.97
N VAL A 120 10.15 4.21 -6.52
CA VAL A 120 10.51 3.10 -7.42
C VAL A 120 9.36 2.81 -8.40
N ALA A 121 8.13 2.74 -7.90
CA ALA A 121 6.94 2.50 -8.71
C ALA A 121 6.72 3.63 -9.74
N GLN A 122 6.86 4.90 -9.33
CA GLN A 122 6.80 6.07 -10.21
C GLN A 122 7.86 6.01 -11.32
N HIS A 123 9.12 5.76 -10.95
CA HIS A 123 10.22 5.69 -11.92
C HIS A 123 10.03 4.56 -12.93
N ARG A 124 9.42 3.45 -12.49
CA ARG A 124 9.12 2.28 -13.33
C ARG A 124 7.75 2.35 -14.00
N LYS A 125 6.95 3.40 -13.75
CA LYS A 125 5.57 3.56 -14.24
C LYS A 125 4.65 2.39 -13.88
N ILE A 126 4.85 1.82 -12.69
CA ILE A 126 4.01 0.74 -12.14
C ILE A 126 2.93 1.41 -11.28
N PRO A 127 1.65 1.40 -11.68
CA PRO A 127 0.58 1.92 -10.84
C PRO A 127 0.35 1.01 -9.63
N ILE A 128 0.24 1.62 -8.46
CA ILE A 128 -0.15 0.96 -7.22
C ILE A 128 -1.58 1.38 -6.90
N HIS A 129 -2.48 0.42 -6.80
CA HIS A 129 -3.84 0.63 -6.36
C HIS A 129 -4.00 0.16 -4.91
N GLY A 130 -4.99 0.69 -4.21
CA GLY A 130 -5.20 0.40 -2.81
C GLY A 130 -6.67 0.35 -2.46
N PHE A 131 -7.08 -0.72 -1.80
CA PHE A 131 -8.29 -0.83 -1.04
C PHE A 131 -7.91 -0.77 0.44
N SER A 132 -8.51 0.17 1.17
CA SER A 132 -8.37 0.21 2.61
C SER A 132 -9.71 0.49 3.25
N LEU A 133 -10.09 -0.31 4.24
CA LEU A 133 -11.30 -0.05 5.02
C LEU A 133 -11.18 1.23 5.87
N HIS A 134 -9.98 1.45 6.38
CA HIS A 134 -9.67 2.58 7.24
C HIS A 134 -8.85 3.60 6.47
N ARG A 135 -8.93 4.87 6.88
CA ARG A 135 -8.18 5.94 6.21
C ARG A 135 -6.68 5.81 6.50
N ASN A 136 -5.95 5.15 5.62
CA ASN A 136 -4.48 5.10 5.65
C ASN A 136 -3.86 6.12 4.67
N ILE A 137 -3.40 7.24 5.24
CA ILE A 137 -2.77 8.34 4.47
C ILE A 137 -1.53 7.87 3.71
N LEU A 138 -0.76 6.91 4.24
CA LEU A 138 0.48 6.44 3.63
C LEU A 138 0.22 5.61 2.38
N VAL A 139 -0.73 4.68 2.47
CA VAL A 139 -1.14 3.84 1.34
C VAL A 139 -1.80 4.72 0.28
N ARG A 140 -2.70 5.62 0.67
CA ARG A 140 -3.30 6.60 -0.24
C ARG A 140 -2.24 7.43 -0.99
N MET A 141 -1.25 7.96 -0.26
CA MET A 141 -0.13 8.69 -0.84
C MET A 141 0.66 7.83 -1.84
N CYS A 142 0.91 6.56 -1.54
CA CYS A 142 1.60 5.67 -2.46
C CYS A 142 0.79 5.39 -3.72
N CYS A 143 -0.50 5.16 -3.58
CA CYS A 143 -1.38 4.86 -4.71
C CYS A 143 -1.49 6.05 -5.65
N GLU A 144 -1.92 7.20 -5.14
CA GLU A 144 -2.05 8.41 -5.94
C GLU A 144 -0.69 8.89 -6.48
N GLY A 145 0.39 8.67 -5.73
CA GLY A 145 1.76 9.04 -6.10
C GLY A 145 2.26 8.22 -7.29
N SER A 146 2.08 6.90 -7.25
CA SER A 146 2.43 6.01 -8.36
C SER A 146 1.52 6.15 -9.60
N GLY A 147 0.41 6.89 -9.48
CA GLY A 147 -0.57 7.07 -10.54
C GLY A 147 -1.69 6.02 -10.54
N GLY A 148 -1.78 5.19 -9.50
CA GLY A 148 -2.93 4.31 -9.27
C GLY A 148 -4.04 5.00 -8.48
N ILE A 149 -4.95 4.18 -7.94
CA ILE A 149 -6.23 4.63 -7.34
C ILE A 149 -6.32 4.09 -5.92
N PHE A 150 -6.77 4.92 -4.99
CA PHE A 150 -7.09 4.53 -3.63
C PHE A 150 -8.60 4.58 -3.40
N LEU A 151 -9.15 3.53 -2.80
CA LEU A 151 -10.58 3.36 -2.55
C LEU A 151 -10.78 2.99 -1.07
N GLU A 152 -11.62 3.77 -0.40
CA GLU A 152 -11.95 3.60 1.04
C GLU A 152 -13.06 2.56 1.27
N SER A 153 -13.45 1.83 0.21
CA SER A 153 -14.52 0.84 0.20
C SER A 153 -14.08 -0.43 -0.52
N CYS A 154 -14.35 -1.59 0.07
CA CYS A 154 -14.13 -2.91 -0.55
C CYS A 154 -15.39 -3.45 -1.22
N SER A 155 -16.21 -2.57 -1.80
CA SER A 155 -17.40 -3.03 -2.51
C SER A 155 -17.00 -3.76 -3.80
N PHE A 156 -17.79 -4.74 -4.20
CA PHE A 156 -17.57 -5.47 -5.45
C PHE A 156 -17.49 -4.52 -6.65
N SER A 157 -18.36 -3.51 -6.73
CA SER A 157 -18.36 -2.53 -7.82
C SER A 157 -17.04 -1.74 -7.91
N ASP A 158 -16.45 -1.41 -6.77
CA ASP A 158 -15.18 -0.68 -6.70
C ASP A 158 -13.99 -1.53 -7.18
N MET A 159 -13.99 -2.83 -6.91
CA MET A 159 -12.97 -3.76 -7.44
C MET A 159 -13.02 -3.82 -8.97
N PHE A 160 -14.21 -3.85 -9.58
CA PHE A 160 -14.35 -3.85 -11.04
C PHE A 160 -13.97 -2.51 -11.69
N GLN A 161 -14.09 -1.39 -10.98
CA GLN A 161 -13.58 -0.11 -11.48
C GLN A 161 -12.07 -0.15 -11.76
N LEU A 162 -11.32 -1.01 -11.07
CA LEU A 162 -9.89 -1.20 -11.30
C LEU A 162 -9.58 -1.83 -12.66
N LEU A 163 -10.45 -2.71 -13.15
CA LEU A 163 -10.33 -3.33 -14.48
C LEU A 163 -10.68 -2.35 -15.60
N GLY A 164 -11.59 -1.40 -15.31
CA GLY A 164 -12.15 -0.45 -16.28
C GLY A 164 -11.36 0.86 -16.45
N ASN A 165 -10.20 1.00 -15.80
CA ASN A 165 -9.23 2.07 -16.05
C ASN A 165 -9.80 3.50 -15.95
N ARG A 166 -10.50 3.84 -14.87
CA ARG A 166 -10.99 5.21 -14.63
C ARG A 166 -10.07 5.97 -13.66
N THR A 167 -9.48 7.06 -14.12
CA THR A 167 -8.69 7.96 -13.27
C THR A 167 -9.61 8.87 -12.45
N LYS A 168 -9.55 8.77 -11.11
CA LYS A 168 -10.14 9.79 -10.21
C LYS A 168 -9.21 11.01 -10.15
N LYS A 169 -9.78 12.20 -9.91
CA LYS A 169 -9.02 13.45 -9.70
C LYS A 169 -8.06 13.30 -8.53
N LYS A 170 -6.82 13.81 -8.70
CA LYS A 170 -5.80 13.88 -7.66
C LYS A 170 -6.17 15.00 -6.68
N ASP A 171 -6.41 14.66 -5.42
CA ASP A 171 -6.45 15.66 -4.35
C ASP A 171 -5.01 16.08 -3.99
N ALA A 172 -4.82 17.33 -3.56
CA ALA A 172 -3.51 17.81 -3.15
C ALA A 172 -3.09 17.18 -1.81
N TYR A 173 -1.88 16.59 -1.77
CA TYR A 173 -1.35 15.98 -0.54
C TYR A 173 -1.09 17.01 0.54
N GLN A 174 -1.63 16.76 1.74
CA GLN A 174 -1.30 17.52 2.92
C GLN A 174 -0.12 16.87 3.64
N ILE A 175 1.01 17.58 3.73
CA ILE A 175 2.22 17.10 4.41
C ILE A 175 2.17 17.53 5.87
N LYS A 176 2.56 16.65 6.81
CA LYS A 176 2.71 17.02 8.22
C LYS A 176 4.13 17.49 8.53
N CYS A 177 4.23 18.56 9.32
CA CYS A 177 5.50 19.07 9.83
C CYS A 177 6.15 18.08 10.82
N ALA A 178 7.46 17.82 10.71
CA ALA A 178 8.19 17.01 11.68
C ALA A 178 8.46 17.73 13.03
N CYS A 179 8.23 19.05 13.10
CA CYS A 179 8.32 19.84 14.33
C CYS A 179 7.12 19.58 15.26
N CYS A 180 5.92 19.65 14.71
CA CYS A 180 4.64 19.85 15.41
C CYS A 180 3.54 18.82 15.06
N ASN A 181 3.76 17.97 14.05
CA ASN A 181 2.76 17.06 13.47
C ASN A 181 1.49 17.72 12.88
N ASN A 182 1.49 19.04 12.69
CA ASN A 182 0.44 19.79 12.00
C ASN A 182 0.61 19.72 10.48
N PHE A 183 -0.50 19.75 9.75
CA PHE A 183 -0.50 19.87 8.30
C PHE A 183 0.04 21.24 7.88
N VAL A 184 0.94 21.23 6.89
CA VAL A 184 1.56 22.43 6.33
C VAL A 184 1.49 22.38 4.81
N THR A 185 1.15 23.52 4.20
CA THR A 185 1.17 23.69 2.74
C THR A 185 2.56 24.11 2.24
N LEU A 186 3.32 24.82 3.08
CA LEU A 186 4.67 25.28 2.80
C LEU A 186 5.55 25.04 4.03
N GLY A 187 6.80 24.62 3.82
CA GLY A 187 7.71 24.30 4.92
C GLY A 187 9.17 24.23 4.49
N LEU A 188 10.06 24.30 5.47
CA LEU A 188 11.50 24.19 5.30
C LEU A 188 11.91 22.72 5.28
N VAL A 189 12.78 22.33 4.34
CA VAL A 189 13.17 20.93 4.16
C VAL A 189 14.59 20.71 4.67
N CYS A 190 14.81 19.61 5.40
CA CYS A 190 16.16 19.18 5.75
C CYS A 190 16.89 18.70 4.48
N PRO A 191 18.06 19.26 4.12
CA PRO A 191 18.77 18.87 2.91
C PRO A 191 19.28 17.43 2.94
N VAL A 192 19.44 16.83 4.13
CA VAL A 192 19.96 15.47 4.30
C VAL A 192 18.84 14.42 4.29
N CYS A 193 17.78 14.63 5.08
CA CYS A 193 16.74 13.60 5.27
C CYS A 193 15.38 13.96 4.67
N LEU A 194 15.27 15.11 4.00
CA LEU A 194 14.08 15.62 3.32
C LEU A 194 12.82 15.77 4.21
N LEU A 195 12.98 15.76 5.54
CA LEU A 195 11.88 16.07 6.46
C LEU A 195 11.46 17.53 6.33
N VAL A 196 10.14 17.74 6.31
CA VAL A 196 9.51 19.07 6.22
C VAL A 196 9.26 19.64 7.63
N TYR A 197 9.60 20.90 7.84
CA TYR A 197 9.41 21.64 9.08
C TYR A 197 8.56 22.90 8.86
N CYS A 198 7.63 23.14 9.79
CA CYS A 198 6.76 24.31 9.87
C CYS A 198 7.50 25.63 10.16
N LYS A 199 8.67 25.53 10.78
CA LYS A 199 9.48 26.65 11.26
C LYS A 199 10.95 26.29 11.17
N PHE A 200 11.80 27.29 11.27
CA PHE A 200 13.23 27.07 11.32
C PHE A 200 13.62 26.13 12.47
N MET A 201 14.47 25.15 12.17
CA MET A 201 14.98 24.16 13.11
C MET A 201 16.50 24.12 13.00
N PRO A 202 17.28 24.66 13.95
CA PRO A 202 18.74 24.77 13.81
C PRO A 202 19.44 23.41 13.71
N VAL A 203 18.82 22.37 14.27
CA VAL A 203 19.27 20.98 14.19
C VAL A 203 18.10 20.11 13.76
N CYS A 204 18.31 19.27 12.75
CA CYS A 204 17.31 18.31 12.31
C CYS A 204 16.98 17.32 13.43
N LYS A 205 15.70 17.16 13.78
CA LYS A 205 15.26 16.21 14.83
C LYS A 205 15.60 14.75 14.50
N LYS A 206 15.66 14.39 13.21
CA LYS A 206 15.88 13.01 12.74
C LYS A 206 17.34 12.69 12.47
N CYS A 207 17.99 13.35 11.50
CA CYS A 207 19.38 13.07 11.13
C CYS A 207 20.42 13.80 11.99
N LYS A 208 19.99 14.68 12.91
CA LYS A 208 20.86 15.48 13.79
C LYS A 208 21.85 16.41 13.08
N THR A 209 21.72 16.60 11.76
CA THR A 209 22.48 17.60 11.01
C THR A 209 22.18 18.99 11.53
N LYS A 210 23.23 19.77 11.80
CA LYS A 210 23.15 21.21 12.08
C LYS A 210 23.04 21.96 10.77
N PHE A 211 22.10 22.89 10.65
CA PHE A 211 21.99 23.72 9.45
C PHE A 211 22.93 24.92 9.58
N THR A 212 23.96 24.93 8.75
CA THR A 212 24.87 26.06 8.57
C THR A 212 24.37 26.90 7.40
N PHE A 213 24.08 28.17 7.67
CA PHE A 213 23.78 29.14 6.63
C PHE A 213 25.05 29.97 6.41
N ILE A 214 25.47 30.04 5.15
CA ILE A 214 26.52 30.96 4.73
C ILE A 214 25.82 32.33 4.62
N ASN A 215 26.27 33.29 5.43
CA ASN A 215 25.85 34.69 5.33
C ASN A 215 26.39 35.30 4.05
#